data_AF-A0A1S0TH06-F1
#
_entry.id   AF-A0A1S0TH06-F1
#
_cell.length_a   1.000
_cell.length_b   1.000
_cell.length_c   1.000
_cell.angle_alpha   90.00
_cell.angle_beta   90.00
_cell.angle_gamma   90.00
#
_symmetry.space_group_name_H-M   'P 1'
#
loop_
_entity.id
_entity.type
_entity.pdbx_description
1 polymer ?
#
loop_
_entity_poly.entity_id
_entity_poly.type
_entity_poly.pdbx_seq_one_letter_code
_entity_poly.pdbx_strand_id
1 'polypeptide(L)'
;FQDDYYQYLSACRKKNSKILYTSNGMKCEKGIQVALGRFRNAINETGWGILEVETFNNTDEITQAFAAGLVEGILTRKLITYHFRNTVEEMCDSEEEYCKKLFAYLSRNLNWIKRTISEKTEMDIYWKQVDLKF
;
A
#
# COMPACT_ATOMS: atom_id res chain seq x y z
N PHE A 1 9.73 3.78 23.58
CA PHE A 1 9.68 2.35 23.87
C PHE A 1 9.64 1.61 22.55
N GLN A 2 10.67 0.82 22.26
CA GLN A 2 10.71 -0.09 21.11
C GLN A 2 10.23 -1.45 21.60
N ASP A 3 9.27 -2.05 20.90
CA ASP A 3 8.74 -3.36 21.24
C ASP A 3 9.47 -4.42 20.40
N ASP A 4 10.16 -5.35 21.05
CA ASP A 4 10.97 -6.37 20.40
C ASP A 4 10.12 -7.37 19.57
N TYR A 5 8.80 -7.42 19.78
CA TYR A 5 7.90 -8.25 18.99
C TYR A 5 7.57 -7.66 17.61
N TYR A 6 7.85 -6.37 17.40
CA TYR A 6 7.47 -5.67 16.17
C TYR A 6 8.66 -5.39 15.27
N GLN A 7 8.47 -5.63 13.98
CA GLN A 7 9.32 -5.09 12.94
C GLN A 7 8.84 -3.69 12.58
N TYR A 8 9.77 -2.74 12.48
CA TYR A 8 9.47 -1.34 12.18
C TYR A 8 10.11 -0.94 10.85
N LEU A 9 9.33 -0.23 10.03
CA LEU A 9 9.79 0.30 8.76
C LEU A 9 9.26 1.71 8.56
N SER A 10 10.18 2.64 8.30
CA SER A 10 9.83 4.02 7.98
C SER A 10 9.94 4.25 6.47
N ALA A 11 8.96 4.93 5.90
CA ALA A 11 9.06 5.54 4.57
C ALA A 11 9.47 7.01 4.73
N CYS A 12 10.58 7.37 4.12
CA CYS A 12 11.20 8.68 4.18
C CYS A 12 11.22 9.31 2.78
N ARG A 13 11.00 10.62 2.68
CA ARG A 13 11.19 11.35 1.41
C ARG A 13 12.61 11.89 1.30
N LYS A 14 13.16 11.95 0.09
CA LYS A 14 14.35 12.78 -0.16
C LYS A 14 13.99 14.25 0.09
N LYS A 15 14.94 15.03 0.65
CA LYS A 15 14.73 16.46 0.92
C LYS A 15 14.29 17.18 -0.35
N ASN A 16 13.20 17.96 -0.24
CA ASN A 16 12.61 18.71 -1.34
C ASN A 16 12.21 17.88 -2.57
N SER A 17 11.90 16.59 -2.38
CA SER A 17 11.47 15.68 -3.45
C SER A 17 10.30 14.82 -2.99
N LYS A 18 9.53 14.30 -3.97
CA LYS A 18 8.50 13.27 -3.76
C LYS A 18 9.06 11.85 -3.78
N ILE A 19 10.35 11.67 -4.08
CA ILE A 19 10.99 10.36 -4.12
C ILE A 19 11.09 9.80 -2.70
N LEU A 20 10.48 8.65 -2.48
CA LEU A 20 10.55 7.90 -1.23
C LEU A 20 11.71 6.90 -1.22
N TYR A 21 12.23 6.63 -0.04
CA TYR A 21 13.08 5.50 0.28
C TYR A 21 12.66 4.94 1.65
N THR A 22 12.98 3.68 1.91
CA THR A 22 12.65 3.05 3.18
C THR A 22 13.88 2.91 4.08
N SER A 23 13.65 2.93 5.39
CA SER A 23 14.68 2.74 6.40
C SER A 23 14.14 1.86 7.52
N ASN A 24 14.93 0.87 7.94
CA ASN A 24 14.56 0.01 9.07
C ASN A 24 14.55 0.84 10.36
N GLY A 25 13.53 0.64 11.18
CA GLY A 25 13.33 1.38 12.42
C GLY A 25 12.22 2.42 12.34
N MET A 26 12.11 3.20 13.42
CA MET A 26 10.93 4.03 13.70
C MET A 26 10.98 5.46 13.15
N LYS A 27 12.16 5.95 12.77
CA LYS A 27 12.37 7.38 12.50
C LYS A 27 13.20 7.60 11.25
N CYS A 28 12.80 8.59 10.48
CA CYS A 28 13.64 9.23 9.48
C CYS A 28 14.37 10.44 10.10
N GLU A 29 15.20 11.14 9.30
CA GLU A 29 15.63 12.49 9.68
C GLU A 29 14.42 13.41 9.91
N LYS A 30 14.62 14.45 10.73
CA LYS A 30 13.56 15.40 11.08
C LYS A 30 12.96 16.04 9.82
N GLY A 31 11.63 15.98 9.70
CA GLY A 31 10.88 16.64 8.64
C GLY A 31 10.76 15.87 7.32
N ILE A 32 11.29 14.64 7.25
CA ILE A 32 11.21 13.81 6.03
C ILE A 32 10.47 12.47 6.22
N GLN A 33 9.95 12.18 7.41
CA GLN A 33 9.18 10.96 7.67
C GLN A 33 7.78 11.08 7.07
N VAL A 34 7.39 10.16 6.21
CA VAL A 34 6.09 10.18 5.51
C VAL A 34 5.14 9.12 6.05
N ALA A 35 5.65 7.91 6.33
CA ALA A 35 4.89 6.86 6.99
C ALA A 35 5.77 6.04 7.93
N LEU A 36 5.15 5.45 8.95
CA LEU A 36 5.74 4.44 9.82
C LEU A 36 4.81 3.24 9.81
N GLY A 37 5.34 2.09 9.41
CA GLY A 37 4.69 0.80 9.58
C GLY A 37 5.31 0.04 10.74
N ARG A 38 4.49 -0.68 11.49
CA ARG A 38 4.95 -1.74 12.39
C ARG A 38 4.13 -3.00 12.20
N PHE A 39 4.81 -4.14 12.19
CA PHE A 39 4.18 -5.43 11.98
C PHE A 39 4.67 -6.46 12.98
N ARG A 40 3.73 -7.16 13.61
CA ARG A 40 3.97 -8.33 14.44
C ARG A 40 3.27 -9.53 13.83
N ASN A 41 4.05 -10.55 13.47
CA ASN A 41 3.49 -11.83 13.04
C ASN A 41 3.23 -12.72 14.26
N ALA A 42 2.04 -12.59 14.86
CA ALA A 42 1.61 -13.39 16.00
C ALA A 42 0.66 -14.54 15.59
N ILE A 43 0.70 -14.99 14.32
CA ILE A 43 -0.25 -15.97 13.78
C ILE A 43 -0.15 -17.30 14.52
N ASN A 44 1.07 -17.76 14.80
CA ASN A 44 1.26 -19.03 15.50
C ASN A 44 0.81 -18.97 16.98
N GLU A 45 0.81 -17.79 17.59
CA GLU A 45 0.43 -17.60 19.00
C GLU A 45 -1.08 -17.30 19.16
N THR A 46 -1.65 -16.53 18.23
CA THR A 46 -2.97 -15.91 18.39
C THR A 46 -3.91 -16.13 17.20
N GLY A 47 -3.39 -16.60 16.07
CA GLY A 47 -4.10 -16.63 14.79
C GLY A 47 -4.06 -15.32 14.00
N TRP A 48 -3.45 -14.25 14.54
CA TRP A 48 -3.46 -12.92 13.93
C TRP A 48 -2.08 -12.38 13.55
N GLY A 49 -1.99 -11.75 12.39
CA GLY A 49 -0.93 -10.79 12.07
C GLY A 49 -1.41 -9.38 12.41
N ILE A 50 -0.62 -8.62 13.17
CA ILE A 50 -1.00 -7.28 13.64
C ILE A 50 -0.16 -6.26 12.88
N LEU A 51 -0.79 -5.50 11.99
CA LEU A 51 -0.20 -4.41 11.23
C LEU A 51 -0.76 -3.08 11.71
N GLU A 52 0.12 -2.11 11.92
CA GLU A 52 -0.26 -0.73 12.17
C GLU A 52 0.56 0.17 11.25
N VAL A 53 -0.12 1.15 10.64
CA VAL A 53 0.48 2.11 9.71
C VAL A 53 0.02 3.50 10.11
N GLU A 54 0.98 4.40 10.28
CA GLU A 54 0.76 5.81 10.58
C GLU A 54 1.37 6.65 9.45
N THR A 55 0.63 7.65 8.95
CA THR A 55 1.15 8.64 7.99
C THR A 55 1.32 9.99 8.66
N PHE A 56 2.23 10.81 8.12
CA PHE A 56 2.59 12.11 8.67
C PHE A 56 2.22 13.22 7.68
N ASN A 57 1.66 14.31 8.19
CA ASN A 57 1.11 15.43 7.41
C ASN A 57 2.15 16.41 6.86
N ASN A 58 3.38 15.95 6.59
CA ASN A 58 4.47 16.78 6.09
C ASN A 58 4.64 16.71 4.55
N THR A 59 3.73 16.03 3.87
CA THR A 59 3.70 15.88 2.40
C THR A 59 2.26 15.72 1.91
N ASP A 60 2.06 15.72 0.59
CA ASP A 60 0.73 15.61 -0.02
C ASP A 60 0.08 14.25 0.25
N GLU A 61 -1.26 14.23 0.22
CA GLU A 61 -2.08 13.06 0.56
C GLU A 61 -1.79 11.86 -0.34
N ILE A 62 -1.49 12.08 -1.63
CA ILE A 62 -1.14 11.01 -2.58
C ILE A 62 0.18 10.35 -2.16
N THR A 63 1.18 11.16 -1.80
CA THR A 63 2.46 10.65 -1.31
C THR A 63 2.30 9.90 0.02
N GLN A 64 1.41 10.36 0.91
CA GLN A 64 1.09 9.64 2.15
C GLN A 64 0.41 8.29 1.86
N ALA A 65 -0.59 8.25 0.98
CA ALA A 65 -1.30 7.03 0.61
C ALA A 65 -0.37 5.99 -0.02
N PHE A 66 0.49 6.43 -0.95
CA PHE A 66 1.51 5.57 -1.54
C PHE A 66 2.50 5.06 -0.49
N ALA A 67 2.97 5.92 0.42
CA ALA A 67 3.88 5.52 1.50
C ALA A 67 3.27 4.50 2.46
N ALA A 68 1.96 4.62 2.76
CA ALA A 68 1.23 3.66 3.58
C ALA A 68 1.22 2.27 2.92
N GLY A 69 0.87 2.18 1.64
CA GLY A 69 0.91 0.93 0.88
C GLY A 69 2.33 0.37 0.75
N LEU A 70 3.34 1.23 0.60
CA LEU A 70 4.74 0.83 0.52
C LEU A 70 5.22 0.14 1.81
N VAL A 71 4.94 0.72 2.99
CA VAL A 71 5.37 0.10 4.26
C VAL A 71 4.61 -1.17 4.55
N GLU A 72 3.30 -1.22 4.26
CA GLU A 72 2.49 -2.43 4.38
C GLU A 72 3.04 -3.55 3.50
N GLY A 73 3.24 -3.28 2.22
CA GLY A 73 3.68 -4.28 1.24
C GLY A 73 5.05 -4.86 1.57
N ILE A 74 5.96 -4.06 2.13
CA ILE A 74 7.29 -4.55 2.55
C ILE A 74 7.18 -5.38 3.83
N LEU A 75 6.51 -4.86 4.86
CA LEU A 75 6.40 -5.53 6.18
C LEU A 75 5.65 -6.86 6.09
N THR A 76 4.63 -6.93 5.24
CA THR A 76 3.75 -8.10 5.12
C THR A 76 4.01 -8.96 3.89
N ARG A 77 5.08 -8.69 3.11
CA ARG A 77 5.41 -9.36 1.84
C ARG A 77 5.23 -10.87 1.88
N LYS A 78 5.75 -11.52 2.93
CA LYS A 78 5.69 -12.98 3.10
C LYS A 78 4.25 -13.49 3.22
N LEU A 79 3.41 -12.78 3.99
CA LEU A 79 2.00 -13.13 4.16
C LEU A 79 1.19 -12.82 2.90
N ILE A 80 1.47 -11.73 2.18
CA ILE A 80 0.87 -11.45 0.87
C ILE A 80 1.15 -12.61 -0.10
N THR A 81 2.40 -13.08 -0.17
CA THR A 81 2.77 -14.23 -1.02
C THR A 81 2.01 -15.50 -0.62
N TYR A 82 1.92 -15.81 0.68
CA TYR A 82 1.18 -16.99 1.13
C TYR A 82 -0.31 -16.88 0.90
N HIS A 83 -0.90 -15.71 1.11
CA HIS A 83 -2.31 -15.47 0.86
C HIS A 83 -2.62 -15.63 -0.63
N PHE A 84 -1.80 -15.08 -1.51
CA PHE A 84 -1.93 -15.25 -2.96
C PHE A 84 -1.95 -16.74 -3.34
N ARG A 85 -0.94 -17.51 -2.91
CA ARG A 85 -0.84 -18.95 -3.16
C ARG A 85 -2.04 -19.74 -2.68
N ASN A 86 -2.51 -19.42 -1.48
CA ASN A 86 -3.58 -20.18 -0.84
C ASN A 86 -4.99 -19.84 -1.36
N THR A 87 -5.17 -18.74 -2.10
CA THR A 87 -6.51 -18.23 -2.43
C THR A 87 -6.76 -17.97 -3.90
N VAL A 88 -5.77 -17.43 -4.61
CA VAL A 88 -5.98 -16.90 -5.98
C VAL A 88 -4.97 -17.44 -6.99
N GLU A 89 -3.96 -18.21 -6.58
CA GLU A 89 -2.92 -18.71 -7.50
C GLU A 89 -3.49 -19.58 -8.61
N GLU A 90 -4.48 -20.43 -8.29
CA GLU A 90 -5.17 -21.27 -9.28
C GLU A 90 -6.33 -20.53 -9.99
N MET A 91 -6.58 -19.27 -9.64
CA MET A 91 -7.59 -18.48 -10.35
C MET A 91 -7.12 -18.27 -11.79
N CYS A 92 -7.95 -18.68 -12.74
CA CYS A 92 -7.67 -18.70 -14.18
C CYS A 92 -6.94 -19.93 -14.73
N ASP A 93 -6.72 -20.96 -13.92
CA ASP A 93 -6.30 -22.25 -14.44
C ASP A 93 -7.47 -22.89 -15.21
N SER A 94 -7.19 -23.35 -16.44
CA SER A 94 -8.17 -23.96 -17.36
C SER A 94 -9.37 -23.09 -17.80
N GLU A 95 -9.45 -21.82 -17.40
CA GLU A 95 -10.55 -20.89 -17.70
C GLU A 95 -10.08 -19.70 -18.57
N GLU A 96 -9.29 -19.98 -19.60
CA GLU A 96 -8.56 -18.95 -20.37
C GLU A 96 -9.51 -17.91 -21.01
N GLU A 97 -10.65 -18.32 -21.55
CA GLU A 97 -11.59 -17.40 -22.19
C GLU A 97 -12.27 -16.47 -21.18
N TYR A 98 -12.70 -17.02 -20.04
CA TYR A 98 -13.27 -16.25 -18.95
C TYR A 98 -12.25 -15.24 -18.44
N CYS A 99 -11.00 -15.66 -18.22
CA CYS A 99 -9.97 -14.78 -17.68
C CYS A 99 -9.50 -13.71 -18.67
N LYS A 100 -9.49 -13.99 -19.97
CA LYS A 100 -9.31 -12.93 -20.99
C LYS A 100 -10.40 -11.86 -20.90
N LYS A 101 -11.66 -12.27 -20.74
CA LYS A 101 -12.80 -11.34 -20.57
C LYS A 101 -12.69 -10.54 -19.28
N LEU A 102 -12.36 -11.20 -18.16
CA LEU A 102 -12.18 -10.57 -16.85
C LEU A 102 -11.02 -9.56 -16.88
N PHE A 103 -9.86 -9.95 -17.39
CA PHE A 103 -8.69 -9.08 -17.50
C PHE A 103 -9.00 -7.85 -18.38
N ALA A 104 -9.68 -8.05 -19.51
CA ALA A 104 -10.09 -6.96 -20.37
C ALA A 104 -11.07 -6.00 -19.68
N TYR A 105 -12.01 -6.53 -18.89
CA TYR A 105 -12.95 -5.72 -18.11
C TYR A 105 -12.22 -4.91 -17.03
N LEU A 106 -11.40 -5.55 -16.20
CA LEU A 106 -10.63 -4.89 -15.14
C LEU A 106 -9.70 -3.81 -15.71
N SER A 107 -9.02 -4.11 -16.82
CA SER A 107 -8.14 -3.14 -17.50
C SER A 107 -8.91 -1.93 -18.02
N ARG A 108 -10.08 -2.14 -18.65
CA ARG A 108 -10.94 -1.04 -19.11
C ARG A 108 -11.45 -0.20 -17.93
N ASN A 109 -11.87 -0.84 -16.84
CA ASN A 109 -12.34 -0.15 -15.65
C ASN A 109 -11.23 0.70 -15.01
N LEU A 110 -10.02 0.14 -14.88
CA LEU A 110 -8.88 0.88 -14.33
C LEU A 110 -8.49 2.07 -15.20
N ASN A 111 -8.50 1.91 -16.53
CA ASN A 111 -8.25 3.02 -17.45
C ASN A 111 -9.34 4.09 -17.37
N TRP A 112 -10.61 3.69 -17.23
CA TRP A 112 -11.72 4.60 -17.01
C TRP A 112 -11.54 5.40 -15.72
N ILE A 113 -11.23 4.74 -14.59
CA ILE A 113 -10.94 5.39 -13.30
C ILE A 113 -9.83 6.43 -13.46
N LYS A 114 -8.68 6.05 -14.03
CA LYS A 114 -7.53 6.94 -14.22
C LYS A 114 -7.87 8.16 -15.07
N ARG A 115 -8.60 7.95 -16.19
CA ARG A 115 -9.05 9.05 -17.04
C ARG A 115 -10.00 9.97 -16.28
N THR A 116 -10.97 9.43 -15.57
CA THR A 116 -11.93 10.25 -14.84
C THR A 116 -11.27 11.05 -13.72
N ILE A 117 -10.30 10.48 -12.99
CA ILE A 117 -9.48 11.25 -12.04
C ILE A 117 -8.82 12.45 -12.73
N SER A 118 -8.20 12.26 -13.90
CA SER A 118 -7.52 13.34 -14.62
C SER A 118 -8.45 14.43 -15.17
N GLU A 119 -9.72 14.11 -15.40
CA GLU A 119 -10.74 15.04 -15.91
C GLU A 119 -11.44 15.81 -14.78
N LYS A 120 -11.37 15.31 -13.55
CA LYS A 120 -12.08 15.88 -12.40
C LYS A 120 -11.23 16.93 -11.70
N THR A 121 -11.89 17.97 -11.23
CA THR A 121 -11.24 19.04 -10.48
C THR A 121 -10.90 18.58 -9.07
N GLU A 122 -9.89 19.18 -8.44
CA GLU A 122 -9.54 18.91 -7.02
C GLU A 122 -10.69 19.16 -6.04
N MET A 123 -11.72 19.93 -6.42
CA MET A 123 -12.93 20.17 -5.62
C MET A 123 -13.90 18.97 -5.61
N ASP A 124 -13.72 17.99 -6.50
CA ASP A 124 -14.53 16.77 -6.51
C ASP A 124 -13.98 15.81 -5.44
N ILE A 125 -14.49 15.96 -4.23
CA ILE A 125 -14.04 15.23 -3.03
C ILE A 125 -14.11 13.71 -3.23
N TYR A 126 -15.10 13.22 -3.98
CA TYR A 126 -15.22 11.79 -4.27
C TYR A 126 -14.04 11.31 -5.10
N TRP A 127 -13.78 11.96 -6.25
CA TRP A 127 -12.70 11.54 -7.14
C TRP A 127 -11.31 11.78 -6.52
N LYS A 128 -11.18 12.78 -5.63
CA LYS A 128 -9.99 12.93 -4.79
C LYS A 128 -9.74 11.70 -3.92
N GLN A 129 -10.77 11.15 -3.27
CA GLN A 129 -10.61 9.94 -2.45
C GLN A 129 -10.32 8.69 -3.29
N VAL A 130 -10.86 8.60 -4.51
CA VAL A 130 -10.52 7.52 -5.44
C VAL A 130 -9.05 7.60 -5.84
N ASP A 131 -8.51 8.79 -6.11
CA ASP A 131 -7.09 9.00 -6.44
C ASP A 131 -6.14 8.57 -5.31
N LEU A 132 -6.55 8.73 -4.05
CA LEU A 132 -5.77 8.22 -2.91
C LEU A 132 -5.76 6.67 -2.81
N LYS A 133 -6.63 5.97 -3.52
CA LYS A 133 -6.76 4.51 -3.45
C LYS A 133 -6.10 3.77 -4.61
N PHE A 134 -5.86 4.40 -5.77
CA PHE A 134 -5.51 3.74 -7.03
C PHE A 134 -4.17 4.16 -7.62
#